data_AF-A0AAW0VVV4-F1
#
_entry.id   AF-A0AAW0VVV4-F1
#
_cell.length_a   1.000
_cell.length_b   1.000
_cell.length_c   1.000
_cell.angle_alpha   90.00
_cell.angle_beta   90.00
_cell.angle_gamma   90.00
#
_symmetry.space_group_name_H-M   'P 1'
#
loop_
_entity.id
_entity.type
_entity.pdbx_description
1 polymer ?
#
loop_
_entity_poly.entity_id
_entity_poly.type
_entity_poly.pdbx_seq_one_letter_code
_entity_poly.pdbx_strand_id
1 'polypeptide(L)'
;MLNLIAECHGPRRARHDLLFACLEAGQPVEARKVVQNLGEELDMKLLNRQFDRYLKTEQDDALRHFLTASRGNTLVDRHRVFSSLLNIYYVQSAGDKALSLWTMMQEESLPPSETFLSTLASVLAANNMKIPFQIQ
;
A
#
# COMPACT_ATOMS: atom_id res chain seq x y z
N MET A 1 17.98 17.76 -3.32
CA MET A 1 16.57 17.45 -3.61
C MET A 1 15.67 17.79 -2.42
N LEU A 2 15.94 17.31 -1.20
CA LEU A 2 15.16 17.64 0.01
C LEU A 2 15.07 19.15 0.30
N ASN A 3 16.17 19.90 0.12
CA ASN A 3 16.23 21.35 0.39
C ASN A 3 15.26 22.17 -0.47
N LEU A 4 15.06 21.80 -1.74
CA LEU A 4 14.17 22.51 -2.66
C LEU A 4 12.69 22.30 -2.30
N ILE A 5 12.33 21.10 -1.84
CA ILE A 5 10.96 20.77 -1.46
C ILE A 5 10.62 21.41 -0.09
N ALA A 6 11.60 21.46 0.81
CA ALA A 6 11.46 22.08 2.13
C ALA A 6 11.19 23.59 2.06
N GLU A 7 11.80 24.30 1.11
CA GLU A 7 11.55 25.73 0.86
C GLU A 7 10.11 26.01 0.37
N CYS A 8 9.49 25.09 -0.38
CA CYS A 8 8.16 25.30 -0.95
C CYS A 8 6.99 24.91 -0.02
N HIS A 9 7.14 23.87 0.80
CA HIS A 9 6.02 23.26 1.54
C HIS A 9 6.26 23.09 3.05
N GLY A 10 7.44 23.48 3.54
CA GLY A 10 7.88 23.24 4.91
C GLY A 10 8.47 21.83 5.09
N PRO A 11 9.37 21.63 6.07
CA PRO A 11 10.22 20.44 6.19
C PRO A 11 9.44 19.13 6.45
N ARG A 12 8.27 19.19 7.08
CA ARG A 12 7.41 18.01 7.31
C ARG A 12 6.72 17.54 6.02
N ARG A 13 6.20 18.47 5.21
CA ARG A 13 5.53 18.14 3.94
C ARG A 13 6.55 17.68 2.90
N ALA A 14 7.73 18.28 2.89
CA ALA A 14 8.81 17.88 2.01
C ALA A 14 9.29 16.43 2.20
N ARG A 15 9.25 15.90 3.43
CA ARG A 15 9.56 14.49 3.70
C ARG A 15 8.49 13.53 3.17
N HIS A 16 7.22 13.92 3.22
CA HIS A 16 6.13 13.14 2.61
C HIS A 16 6.19 13.20 1.09
N ASP A 17 6.47 14.37 0.52
CA ASP A 17 6.67 14.53 -0.92
C ASP A 17 7.86 13.69 -1.41
N LEU A 18 8.98 13.66 -0.66
CA LEU A 18 10.10 12.76 -0.96
C LEU A 18 9.68 11.29 -0.88
N LEU A 19 8.94 10.89 0.16
CA LEU A 19 8.42 9.53 0.26
C LEU A 19 7.62 9.17 -0.99
N PHE A 20 6.66 10.01 -1.39
CA PHE A 20 5.82 9.75 -2.56
C PHE A 20 6.64 9.70 -3.85
N ALA A 21 7.60 10.61 -4.04
CA ALA A 21 8.51 10.56 -5.17
C ALA A 21 9.33 9.26 -5.23
N CYS A 22 9.85 8.76 -4.11
CA CYS A 22 10.56 7.47 -4.07
C CYS A 22 9.63 6.29 -4.42
N LEU A 23 8.36 6.32 -3.98
CA LEU A 23 7.39 5.28 -4.31
C LEU A 23 7.03 5.27 -5.80
N GLU A 24 6.78 6.45 -6.36
CA GLU A 24 6.45 6.63 -7.78
C GLU A 24 7.65 6.34 -8.69
N ALA A 25 8.88 6.59 -8.23
CA ALA A 25 10.12 6.28 -8.95
C ALA A 25 10.59 4.82 -8.82
N GLY A 26 9.87 3.96 -8.08
CA GLY A 26 10.25 2.56 -7.90
C GLY A 26 11.48 2.34 -7.02
N GLN A 27 11.67 3.17 -6.00
CA GLN A 27 12.79 3.12 -5.08
C GLN A 27 12.37 2.71 -3.65
N PRO A 28 11.91 1.46 -3.43
CA PRO A 28 11.40 1.01 -2.13
C PRO A 28 12.46 1.02 -1.01
N VAL A 29 13.75 0.88 -1.35
CA VAL A 29 14.86 0.96 -0.38
C VAL A 29 15.02 2.38 0.17
N GLU A 30 14.96 3.39 -0.69
CA GLU A 30 15.01 4.79 -0.27
C GLU A 30 13.73 5.20 0.44
N ALA A 31 12.56 4.78 -0.08
CA ALA A 31 11.28 4.99 0.59
C ALA A 31 11.28 4.42 2.01
N ARG A 32 11.88 3.24 2.24
CA ARG A 32 12.02 2.63 3.57
C ARG A 32 12.79 3.53 4.53
N LYS A 33 13.91 4.10 4.10
CA LYS A 33 14.70 5.04 4.92
C LYS A 33 13.86 6.26 5.30
N VAL A 34 13.08 6.80 4.35
CA VAL A 34 12.21 7.95 4.61
C VAL A 34 11.10 7.58 5.60
N VAL A 35 10.44 6.43 5.44
CA VAL A 35 9.40 5.94 6.37
C VAL A 35 9.97 5.72 7.78
N GLN A 36 11.16 5.13 7.91
CA GLN A 36 11.83 4.93 9.19
C GLN A 36 12.18 6.26 9.87
N ASN A 37 12.71 7.22 9.10
CA ASN A 37 13.09 8.54 9.62
C ASN A 37 11.89 9.42 9.95
N LEU A 38 10.75 9.23 9.28
CA LEU A 38 9.51 9.95 9.61
C LEU A 38 8.98 9.54 10.98
N GLY A 39 9.05 8.26 11.35
CA GLY A 39 8.62 7.80 12.67
C GLY A 39 7.22 8.33 13.04
N GLU A 40 7.09 8.95 14.21
CA GLU A 40 5.84 9.56 14.69
C GLU A 40 5.36 10.76 13.86
N GLU A 41 6.23 11.34 13.03
CA GLU A 41 5.84 12.41 12.11
C GLU A 41 5.10 11.92 10.86
N LEU A 42 4.92 10.61 10.70
CA LEU A 42 4.20 10.02 9.58
C LEU A 42 2.72 10.42 9.63
N ASP A 43 2.31 11.30 8.72
CA ASP A 43 0.92 11.75 8.62
C ASP A 43 0.08 10.73 7.85
N MET A 44 -0.57 9.85 8.59
CA MET A 44 -1.47 8.83 8.05
C MET A 44 -2.66 9.42 7.28
N LYS A 45 -3.12 10.64 7.57
CA LYS A 45 -4.20 11.28 6.81
C LYS A 45 -3.70 11.67 5.42
N LEU A 46 -2.49 12.21 5.33
CA LEU A 46 -1.87 12.55 4.05
C LEU A 46 -1.58 11.29 3.22
N LEU A 47 -1.03 10.24 3.84
CA LEU A 47 -0.84 8.93 3.21
C LEU A 47 -2.14 8.35 2.67
N ASN A 48 -3.22 8.37 3.45
CA ASN A 48 -4.51 7.85 3.00
C ASN A 48 -5.06 8.62 1.79
N ARG A 49 -4.96 9.96 1.79
CA ARG A 49 -5.33 10.76 0.60
C ARG A 49 -4.51 10.39 -0.62
N GLN A 50 -3.23 10.09 -0.42
CA GLN A 50 -2.34 9.66 -1.48
C GLN A 50 -2.71 8.25 -1.99
N PHE A 51 -3.07 7.31 -1.12
CA PHE A 51 -3.56 5.98 -1.51
C PHE A 51 -4.89 6.07 -2.27
N ASP A 52 -5.80 6.95 -1.86
CA ASP A 52 -7.04 7.20 -2.58
C ASP A 52 -6.76 7.76 -3.99
N ARG A 53 -5.70 8.57 -4.15
CA ARG A 53 -5.23 9.01 -5.48
C ARG A 53 -4.76 7.82 -6.30
N TYR A 54 -3.87 6.98 -5.76
CA TYR A 54 -3.38 5.78 -6.46
C TYR A 54 -4.50 4.84 -6.86
N LEU A 55 -5.53 4.68 -6.02
CA LEU A 55 -6.72 3.91 -6.35
C LEU A 55 -7.46 4.50 -7.56
N LYS A 56 -7.73 5.81 -7.54
CA LYS A 56 -8.42 6.52 -8.64
C LYS A 56 -7.65 6.49 -9.95
N THR A 57 -6.33 6.43 -9.90
CA THR A 57 -5.46 6.36 -11.07
C THR A 57 -4.98 4.94 -11.39
N GLU A 58 -5.48 3.94 -10.67
CA GLU A 58 -5.10 2.52 -10.78
C GLU A 58 -3.59 2.26 -10.72
N GLN A 59 -2.85 3.09 -9.96
CA GLN A 59 -1.40 3.00 -9.80
C GLN A 59 -1.04 2.04 -8.67
N ASP A 60 -1.08 0.75 -8.95
CA ASP A 60 -0.77 -0.28 -7.95
C ASP A 60 0.73 -0.32 -7.56
N ASP A 61 1.65 -0.01 -8.48
CA ASP A 61 3.10 -0.12 -8.23
C ASP A 61 3.58 0.72 -7.04
N ALA A 62 3.13 1.97 -6.94
CA ALA A 62 3.50 2.85 -5.84
C ALA A 62 3.05 2.30 -4.47
N LEU A 63 1.87 1.67 -4.41
CA LEU A 63 1.37 1.00 -3.22
C LEU A 63 2.13 -0.30 -2.91
N ARG A 64 2.56 -1.06 -3.92
CA ARG A 64 3.44 -2.24 -3.72
C ARG A 64 4.80 -1.83 -3.19
N HIS A 65 5.38 -0.74 -3.71
CA HIS A 65 6.61 -0.16 -3.19
C HIS A 65 6.43 0.29 -1.74
N PHE A 66 5.28 0.87 -1.39
CA PHE A 66 5.00 1.28 -0.01
C PHE A 66 4.82 0.08 0.91
N LEU A 67 4.09 -0.95 0.47
CA LEU A 67 3.92 -2.20 1.21
C LEU A 67 5.27 -2.84 1.54
N THR A 68 6.18 -2.83 0.55
CA THR A 68 7.56 -3.30 0.69
C THR A 68 8.37 -2.42 1.63
N ALA A 69 8.31 -1.09 1.47
CA ALA A 69 9.07 -0.13 2.25
C ALA A 69 8.67 -0.11 3.74
N SER A 70 7.38 -0.32 4.01
CA SER A 70 6.80 -0.30 5.36
C SER A 70 6.89 -1.64 6.09
N ARG A 71 7.44 -2.71 5.49
CA ARG A 71 7.53 -4.03 6.15
C ARG A 71 8.37 -3.95 7.42
N GLY A 72 7.80 -4.38 8.54
CA GLY A 72 8.40 -4.32 9.88
C GLY A 72 8.27 -2.95 10.57
N ASN A 73 7.61 -1.96 9.97
CA ASN A 73 7.31 -0.69 10.62
C ASN A 73 5.99 -0.81 11.41
N THR A 74 6.04 -0.59 12.72
CA THR A 74 4.90 -0.72 13.63
C THR A 74 3.94 0.46 13.62
N LEU A 75 4.35 1.61 13.07
CA LEU A 75 3.51 2.81 12.97
C LEU A 75 2.64 2.83 11.72
N VAL A 76 2.94 1.97 10.74
CA VAL A 76 2.14 1.82 9.53
C VAL A 76 1.08 0.76 9.74
N ASP A 77 -0.19 1.16 9.57
CA ASP A 77 -1.30 0.21 9.43
C ASP A 77 -1.15 -0.58 8.12
N ARG A 78 -0.57 -1.78 8.23
CA ARG A 78 -0.36 -2.66 7.07
C ARG A 78 -1.68 -3.19 6.50
N HIS A 79 -2.68 -3.46 7.34
CA HIS A 79 -4.01 -3.92 6.89
C HIS A 79 -4.63 -2.92 5.91
N ARG A 80 -4.47 -1.62 6.17
CA ARG A 80 -4.92 -0.56 5.27
C ARG A 80 -4.20 -0.60 3.91
N VAL A 81 -2.89 -0.85 3.89
CA VAL A 81 -2.11 -0.94 2.64
C VAL A 81 -2.54 -2.14 1.81
N PHE A 82 -2.66 -3.32 2.44
CA PHE A 82 -3.18 -4.54 1.81
C PHE A 82 -4.58 -4.32 1.22
N SER A 83 -5.48 -3.72 2.00
CA SER A 83 -6.86 -3.45 1.55
C SER A 83 -6.88 -2.46 0.37
N SER A 84 -6.02 -1.45 0.38
CA SER A 84 -5.94 -0.46 -0.71
C SER A 84 -5.45 -1.10 -2.01
N LEU A 85 -4.45 -1.98 -1.95
CA LEU A 85 -3.99 -2.76 -3.10
C LEU A 85 -5.07 -3.71 -3.63
N LEU A 86 -5.76 -4.41 -2.74
CA LEU A 86 -6.84 -5.32 -3.13
C LEU A 86 -7.97 -4.57 -3.84
N ASN A 87 -8.32 -3.37 -3.39
CA ASN A 87 -9.31 -2.53 -4.07
C ASN A 87 -8.85 -2.14 -5.49
N ILE A 88 -7.57 -1.86 -5.70
CA ILE A 88 -7.05 -1.62 -7.05
C ILE A 88 -7.17 -2.88 -7.91
N TYR A 89 -6.78 -4.05 -7.38
CA TYR A 89 -6.90 -5.30 -8.12
C TYR A 89 -8.35 -5.70 -8.40
N TYR A 90 -9.28 -5.30 -7.53
CA TYR A 90 -10.70 -5.45 -7.78
C TYR A 90 -11.14 -4.62 -9.00
N VAL A 91 -10.78 -3.33 -9.06
CA VAL A 91 -11.10 -2.46 -10.20
C VAL A 91 -10.44 -2.98 -11.49
N GLN A 92 -9.16 -3.38 -11.42
CA GLN A 92 -8.41 -3.93 -12.55
C GLN A 92 -8.83 -5.35 -12.96
N SER A 93 -9.74 -6.01 -12.22
CA SER A 93 -10.04 -7.44 -12.36
C SER A 93 -8.78 -8.33 -12.35
N ALA A 94 -7.77 -7.97 -11.55
CA ALA A 94 -6.46 -8.64 -11.55
C ALA A 94 -6.40 -9.79 -10.52
N GLY A 95 -7.04 -10.93 -10.86
CA GLY A 95 -7.14 -12.11 -9.99
C GLY A 95 -5.79 -12.67 -9.50
N ASP A 96 -4.82 -12.83 -10.40
CA ASP A 96 -3.49 -13.35 -10.04
C ASP A 96 -2.75 -12.43 -9.05
N LYS A 97 -2.86 -11.12 -9.25
CA LYS A 97 -2.27 -10.12 -8.34
C LYS A 97 -2.94 -10.18 -6.96
N ALA A 98 -4.26 -10.34 -6.91
CA ALA A 98 -5.01 -10.48 -5.67
C ALA A 98 -4.64 -11.76 -4.92
N LEU A 99 -4.45 -12.88 -5.62
CA LEU A 99 -3.98 -14.13 -5.02
C LEU A 99 -2.55 -14.03 -4.49
N SER A 100 -1.66 -13.38 -5.24
CA SER A 100 -0.29 -13.13 -4.77
C SER A 100 -0.27 -12.25 -3.51
N LEU A 101 -1.14 -11.23 -3.46
CA LEU A 101 -1.30 -10.38 -2.30
C LEU A 101 -1.79 -11.15 -1.07
N TRP A 102 -2.71 -12.09 -1.25
CA TRP A 102 -3.16 -13.02 -0.20
C TRP A 102 -2.00 -13.84 0.37
N THR A 103 -1.23 -14.48 -0.49
CA THR A 103 -0.07 -15.30 -0.07
C THR A 103 0.92 -14.46 0.73
N MET A 104 1.22 -13.24 0.26
CA MET A 104 2.11 -12.31 0.98
C MET A 104 1.57 -11.94 2.36
N MET A 105 0.26 -11.70 2.50
CA MET A 105 -0.36 -11.41 3.79
C MET A 105 -0.21 -12.58 4.78
N GLN A 106 -0.37 -13.81 4.29
CA GLN A 106 -0.16 -15.03 5.09
C GLN A 106 1.31 -15.21 5.51
N GLU A 107 2.25 -14.99 4.59
CA GLU A 107 3.70 -15.03 4.89
C GLU A 107 4.12 -13.99 5.93
N GLU A 108 3.45 -12.84 5.96
CA GLU A 108 3.65 -11.82 7.00
C GLU A 108 2.92 -12.11 8.30
N SER A 109 2.21 -13.24 8.40
CA SER A 109 1.40 -13.62 9.57
C SER A 109 0.39 -12.53 9.96
N LEU A 110 -0.12 -11.78 8.98
CA LEU A 110 -1.13 -10.74 9.20
C LEU A 110 -2.53 -11.35 9.09
N PRO A 111 -3.36 -11.29 10.15
CA PRO A 111 -4.71 -11.83 10.10
C PRO A 111 -5.58 -10.98 9.15
N PRO A 112 -6.24 -11.57 8.15
CA PRO A 112 -7.13 -10.83 7.25
C PRO A 112 -8.41 -10.38 7.96
N SER A 113 -8.97 -9.24 7.55
CA SER A 113 -10.32 -8.87 7.95
C SER A 113 -11.36 -9.59 7.11
N GLU A 114 -12.59 -9.70 7.62
CA GLU A 114 -13.73 -10.25 6.89
C GLU A 114 -13.99 -9.48 5.57
N THR A 115 -13.89 -8.14 5.63
CA THR A 115 -14.01 -7.28 4.45
C THR A 115 -12.94 -7.55 3.40
N PHE A 116 -11.71 -7.84 3.81
CA PHE A 116 -10.63 -8.22 2.91
C PHE A 116 -10.92 -9.57 2.24
N LEU A 117 -11.34 -10.58 3.01
CA LEU A 117 -11.67 -11.91 2.48
C LEU A 117 -12.85 -11.86 1.50
N SER A 118 -13.90 -11.12 1.83
CA SER A 118 -15.07 -10.95 0.96
C SER A 118 -14.71 -10.27 -0.37
N THR A 119 -13.88 -9.22 -0.31
CA THR A 119 -13.38 -8.53 -1.51
C THR A 119 -12.50 -9.47 -2.35
N LEU A 120 -11.58 -10.19 -1.71
CA LEU A 120 -10.67 -11.13 -2.39
C LEU A 120 -11.44 -12.27 -3.06
N ALA A 121 -12.41 -12.86 -2.36
CA ALA A 121 -13.30 -13.87 -2.93
C ALA A 121 -14.03 -13.35 -4.16
N SER A 122 -14.51 -12.10 -4.12
CA SER A 122 -15.18 -11.45 -5.25
C SER A 122 -14.24 -11.31 -6.46
N VAL A 123 -13.00 -10.87 -6.26
CA VAL A 123 -12.00 -10.75 -7.36
C VAL A 123 -11.68 -12.12 -7.96
N LEU A 124 -11.43 -13.12 -7.11
CA LEU A 124 -11.08 -14.47 -7.56
C LEU A 124 -12.24 -15.12 -8.32
N ALA A 125 -13.46 -15.02 -7.80
CA ALA A 125 -14.66 -15.55 -8.45
C ALA A 125 -14.91 -14.90 -9.82
N ALA A 126 -14.78 -13.57 -9.92
CA ALA A 126 -14.91 -12.84 -11.19
C ALA A 126 -13.85 -13.27 -12.23
N ASN A 127 -12.70 -13.77 -11.79
CA ASN A 127 -11.63 -14.29 -12.63
C ASN A 127 -11.68 -15.83 -12.82
N ASN A 128 -12.74 -16.50 -12.39
CA ASN A 128 -12.87 -17.98 -12.42
C ASN A 128 -11.73 -18.71 -11.67
N MET A 129 -11.16 -18.08 -10.65
CA MET A 129 -10.10 -18.65 -9.84
C MET A 129 -10.65 -19.34 -8.58
N LYS A 130 -9.96 -20.39 -8.12
CA LYS A 130 -10.30 -21.09 -6.89
C LYS A 130 -10.06 -20.19 -5.68
N ILE A 131 -11.05 -20.09 -4.79
CA ILE A 131 -10.93 -19.39 -3.51
C ILE A 131 -10.17 -20.30 -2.51
N PRO A 132 -9.00 -19.89 -1.98
CA PRO A 132 -8.14 -20.74 -1.16
C PRO A 132 -8.48 -20.73 0.34
N PHE A 133 -9.58 -20.12 0.74
CA PHE A 133 -10.01 -19.96 2.13
C PHE A 133 -11.53 -20.16 2.24
N GLN A 134 -12.00 -20.30 3.47
CA GLN A 134 -13.42 -20.33 3.79
C GLN A 134 -13.89 -18.90 4.12
N ILE A 135 -15.07 -18.53 3.63
CA ILE A 135 -15.78 -17.32 4.04
C ILE A 135 -16.74 -17.77 5.15
N GLN A 136 -16.67 -17.14 6.32
CA GLN A 136 -17.59 -17.40 7.43
C GLN A 136 -18.91 -16.65 7.23
#